data_AF-A0A2G6NL66-F1
#
_entry.id   AF-A0A2G6NL66-F1
#
_cell.length_a   1.000
_cell.length_b   1.000
_cell.length_c   1.000
_cell.angle_alpha   90.00
_cell.angle_beta   90.00
_cell.angle_gamma   90.00
#
_symmetry.space_group_name_H-M   'P 1'
#
loop_
_entity.id
_entity.type
_entity.pdbx_description
1 polymer ?
#
loop_
_entity_poly.entity_id
_entity_poly.type
_entity_poly.pdbx_seq_one_letter_code
_entity_poly.pdbx_strand_id
1 'polypeptide(L)'
;TEKGGNLYNIGNIGSGWKKQAMPNDRGTYIQVGLNDKLHNSTSVGDSGSGLLAWDKNKNSWVILGALSTGGAYNSSYSVVTKADFDQYKQDTNAEISGDNFLAANLSDTSNKNKDILFRQDKTINNLNTTVNLGYGGLVFEKGTQNEISGSGKITLGGLDIAENATVNWAVKVNEDLHKIGKGKLVVNAKTQTNLRVGEGEVELATKDAFQKMYITSGRAKVKLTHNEAENINGKVFFGNGGGVLDLNGKNQTVANFSANGNNARVQNSGSVLQLAINGDAGKDTIVHAQIGGNASKINLKNGGAVAGKHLVYDGGIDINGKMEISNKSVTLQAHPVVHAYLRDDATNKFHRMV
;
A
#
# COMPACT_ATOMS: atom_id res chain seq x y z
N THR A 1 -9.77 -7.56 -32.42
CA THR A 1 -10.49 -6.45 -31.75
C THR A 1 -11.65 -7.06 -30.98
N GLU A 2 -11.38 -7.48 -29.75
CA GLU A 2 -12.39 -8.10 -28.88
C GLU A 2 -13.44 -7.07 -28.52
N LYS A 3 -14.65 -7.29 -29.04
CA LYS A 3 -15.82 -6.46 -28.78
C LYS A 3 -16.25 -6.68 -27.34
N GLY A 4 -15.71 -5.85 -26.44
CA GLY A 4 -16.17 -5.73 -25.07
C GLY A 4 -17.69 -5.49 -25.03
N GLY A 5 -18.36 -6.23 -24.14
CA GLY A 5 -19.80 -6.16 -23.94
C GLY A 5 -20.27 -4.72 -23.79
N ASN A 6 -21.11 -4.31 -24.71
CA ASN A 6 -21.71 -3.01 -24.73
C ASN A 6 -22.75 -2.91 -23.60
N LEU A 7 -22.39 -2.32 -22.45
CA LEU A 7 -23.37 -1.61 -21.60
C LEU A 7 -23.87 -0.39 -22.40
N TYR A 8 -24.82 -0.62 -23.30
CA TYR A 8 -25.62 0.41 -23.95
C TYR A 8 -26.98 0.40 -23.27
N ASN A 9 -27.49 1.59 -22.93
CA ASN A 9 -28.78 1.86 -22.29
C ASN A 9 -28.93 1.48 -20.80
N ILE A 10 -28.67 2.45 -19.91
CA ILE A 10 -29.53 2.68 -18.74
C ILE A 10 -30.87 3.26 -19.25
N GLY A 11 -31.58 2.47 -20.07
CA GLY A 11 -32.77 2.88 -20.81
C GLY A 11 -33.72 1.72 -21.13
N ASN A 12 -33.34 0.49 -20.79
CA ASN A 12 -34.28 -0.61 -20.65
C ASN A 12 -33.78 -1.56 -19.57
N ILE A 13 -34.40 -1.44 -18.39
CA ILE A 13 -34.30 -2.36 -17.27
C ILE A 13 -34.95 -3.68 -17.71
N GLY A 14 -34.20 -4.52 -18.44
CA GLY A 14 -34.69 -5.80 -18.95
C GLY A 14 -34.92 -6.80 -17.82
N SER A 15 -36.20 -7.11 -17.57
CA SER A 15 -36.86 -8.24 -16.87
C SER A 15 -36.28 -8.94 -15.62
N GLY A 16 -35.00 -8.76 -15.25
CA GLY A 16 -34.38 -9.31 -14.04
C GLY A 16 -33.93 -8.27 -13.00
N TRP A 17 -33.92 -6.98 -13.37
CA TRP A 17 -33.50 -5.89 -12.48
C TRP A 17 -34.73 -5.21 -11.86
N LYS A 18 -35.40 -5.85 -10.90
CA LYS A 18 -36.49 -5.18 -10.19
C LYS A 18 -35.92 -4.23 -9.14
N LYS A 19 -36.05 -2.91 -9.36
CA LYS A 19 -36.05 -1.93 -8.27
C LYS A 19 -37.34 -2.15 -7.48
N GLN A 20 -37.35 -3.14 -6.60
CA GLN A 20 -38.51 -3.42 -5.76
C GLN A 20 -38.35 -2.63 -4.46
N ALA A 21 -39.06 -1.50 -4.36
CA ALA A 21 -39.39 -0.95 -3.05
C ALA A 21 -40.36 -1.97 -2.41
N MET A 22 -39.87 -2.77 -1.47
CA MET A 22 -40.73 -3.66 -0.70
C MET A 22 -41.60 -2.81 0.23
N PRO A 23 -42.90 -3.11 0.44
CA PRO A 23 -43.83 -2.25 1.18
C PRO A 23 -43.52 -2.03 2.67
N ASN A 24 -42.43 -2.56 3.21
CA ASN A 24 -42.08 -2.48 4.63
C ASN A 24 -40.58 -2.12 4.75
N ASP A 25 -40.23 -0.85 4.96
CA ASP A 25 -38.95 -0.29 5.48
C ASP A 25 -37.63 -1.06 5.20
N ARG A 26 -37.50 -1.69 4.05
CA ARG A 26 -36.29 -2.41 3.65
C ARG A 26 -35.64 -1.62 2.52
N GLY A 27 -34.41 -1.17 2.76
CA GLY A 27 -33.65 -0.27 1.89
C GLY A 27 -33.52 -0.73 0.43
N THR A 28 -32.92 0.12 -0.41
CA THR A 28 -32.76 -0.16 -1.84
C THR A 28 -31.74 -1.29 -2.07
N TYR A 29 -32.12 -2.29 -2.87
CA TYR A 29 -31.23 -3.40 -3.26
C TYR A 29 -31.17 -3.60 -4.78
N ILE A 30 -30.11 -4.29 -5.22
CA ILE A 30 -29.88 -4.72 -6.60
C ILE A 30 -29.97 -6.24 -6.64
N GLN A 31 -30.75 -6.78 -7.57
CA GLN A 31 -30.79 -8.22 -7.82
C GLN A 31 -29.93 -8.57 -9.04
N VAL A 32 -29.07 -9.56 -8.91
CA VAL A 32 -28.18 -10.06 -9.97
C VAL A 32 -28.43 -11.55 -10.18
N GLY A 33 -28.61 -11.96 -11.43
CA GLY A 33 -28.73 -13.37 -11.82
C GLY A 33 -27.37 -14.00 -12.12
N LEU A 34 -27.34 -15.33 -12.22
CA LEU A 34 -26.14 -16.05 -12.63
C LEU A 34 -25.72 -15.70 -14.06
N ASN A 35 -24.41 -15.81 -14.31
CA ASN A 35 -23.83 -15.62 -15.63
C ASN A 35 -23.72 -16.97 -16.36
N ASP A 36 -24.13 -17.02 -17.62
CA ASP A 36 -24.19 -18.25 -18.43
C ASP A 36 -22.83 -18.78 -18.95
N LYS A 37 -21.74 -18.04 -18.74
CA LYS A 37 -20.39 -18.40 -19.23
C LYS A 37 -19.42 -18.73 -18.10
N LEU A 38 -19.55 -18.04 -16.96
CA LEU A 38 -18.79 -18.30 -15.74
C LEU A 38 -19.76 -18.42 -14.57
N HIS A 39 -20.12 -19.66 -14.27
CA HIS A 39 -21.10 -19.99 -13.24
C HIS A 39 -20.42 -20.11 -11.89
N ASN A 40 -20.55 -19.08 -11.05
CA ASN A 40 -20.20 -19.14 -9.64
C ASN A 40 -21.38 -18.63 -8.81
N SER A 41 -22.11 -19.54 -8.17
CA SER A 41 -23.27 -19.20 -7.36
C SER A 41 -22.87 -18.77 -5.95
N THR A 42 -23.59 -17.80 -5.41
CA THR A 42 -23.38 -17.35 -4.04
C THR A 42 -23.79 -18.44 -3.04
N SER A 43 -22.99 -18.59 -1.99
CA SER A 43 -23.12 -19.59 -0.95
C SER A 43 -23.06 -18.96 0.45
N VAL A 44 -23.29 -19.77 1.49
CA VAL A 44 -23.13 -19.32 2.87
C VAL A 44 -21.66 -19.00 3.11
N GLY A 45 -21.40 -17.78 3.58
CA GLY A 45 -20.05 -17.22 3.72
C GLY A 45 -19.74 -16.09 2.75
N ASP A 46 -20.51 -15.94 1.66
CA ASP A 46 -20.32 -14.86 0.69
C ASP A 46 -20.97 -13.52 1.10
N SER A 47 -21.82 -13.52 2.12
CA SER A 47 -22.49 -12.31 2.64
C SER A 47 -21.47 -11.21 2.97
N GLY A 48 -21.72 -9.99 2.50
CA GLY A 48 -20.81 -8.84 2.63
C GLY A 48 -19.83 -8.65 1.47
N SER A 49 -19.70 -9.62 0.56
CA SER A 49 -18.86 -9.48 -0.65
C SER A 49 -19.34 -8.35 -1.56
N GLY A 50 -18.40 -7.61 -2.18
CA GLY A 50 -18.71 -6.43 -2.98
C GLY A 50 -19.17 -6.76 -4.39
N LEU A 51 -20.25 -6.11 -4.86
CA LEU A 51 -20.64 -6.08 -6.26
C LEU A 51 -19.91 -4.95 -6.99
N LEU A 52 -19.05 -5.32 -7.93
CA LEU A 52 -18.30 -4.37 -8.77
C LEU A 52 -18.96 -4.21 -10.13
N ALA A 53 -18.93 -2.99 -10.67
CA ALA A 53 -19.33 -2.70 -12.04
C ALA A 53 -18.32 -1.76 -12.72
N TRP A 54 -18.21 -1.87 -14.04
CA TRP A 54 -17.37 -0.96 -14.82
C TRP A 54 -18.16 0.29 -15.22
N ASP A 55 -17.73 1.45 -14.73
CA ASP A 55 -18.28 2.74 -15.15
C ASP A 55 -17.54 3.22 -16.41
N LYS A 56 -18.21 3.17 -17.56
CA LYS A 56 -17.65 3.57 -18.86
C LYS A 56 -17.31 5.06 -18.92
N ASN A 57 -18.02 5.91 -18.20
CA ASN A 57 -17.78 7.36 -18.24
C ASN A 57 -16.55 7.74 -17.42
N LYS A 58 -16.32 7.01 -16.31
CA LYS A 58 -15.13 7.20 -15.46
C LYS A 58 -13.94 6.35 -15.88
N ASN A 59 -14.15 5.37 -16.77
CA ASN A 59 -13.14 4.40 -17.18
C ASN A 59 -12.52 3.68 -15.96
N SER A 60 -13.36 3.26 -15.02
CA SER A 60 -12.94 2.68 -13.75
C SER A 60 -13.97 1.70 -13.18
N TRP A 61 -13.50 0.74 -12.38
CA TRP A 61 -14.38 -0.10 -11.55
C TRP A 61 -14.97 0.72 -10.39
N VAL A 62 -16.25 0.49 -10.10
CA VAL A 62 -16.97 1.08 -8.96
C VAL A 62 -17.65 -0.02 -8.16
N ILE A 63 -17.77 0.18 -6.85
CA ILE A 63 -18.60 -0.68 -5.99
C ILE A 63 -20.05 -0.19 -6.00
N LEU A 64 -20.99 -1.10 -6.24
CA LEU A 64 -22.42 -0.80 -6.27
C LEU A 64 -23.13 -1.17 -4.98
N GLY A 65 -22.67 -2.23 -4.32
CA GLY A 65 -23.31 -2.77 -3.13
C GLY A 65 -22.55 -3.92 -2.50
N ALA A 66 -23.04 -4.39 -1.37
CA ALA A 66 -22.54 -5.58 -0.68
C ALA A 66 -23.61 -6.68 -0.69
N LEU A 67 -23.19 -7.94 -0.83
CA LEU A 67 -24.11 -9.09 -0.88
C LEU A 67 -24.87 -9.20 0.44
N SER A 68 -26.20 -9.16 0.38
CA SER A 68 -27.06 -9.25 1.55
C SER A 68 -27.67 -10.64 1.65
N THR A 69 -28.19 -11.15 0.54
CA THR A 69 -28.75 -12.51 0.46
C THR A 69 -28.33 -13.18 -0.84
N GLY A 70 -28.01 -14.47 -0.75
CA GLY A 70 -27.63 -15.30 -1.90
C GLY A 70 -28.58 -16.47 -2.08
N GLY A 71 -28.70 -16.95 -3.31
CA GLY A 71 -29.47 -18.14 -3.67
C GLY A 71 -28.88 -18.82 -4.89
N ALA A 72 -29.39 -20.02 -5.21
CA ALA A 72 -28.86 -20.85 -6.29
C ALA A 72 -28.88 -20.18 -7.68
N TYR A 73 -29.76 -19.19 -7.89
CA TYR A 73 -29.96 -18.55 -9.21
C TYR A 73 -29.93 -17.02 -9.18
N ASN A 74 -30.09 -16.41 -8.01
CA ASN A 74 -30.13 -14.97 -7.86
C ASN A 74 -29.55 -14.55 -6.50
N SER A 75 -28.99 -13.35 -6.50
CA SER A 75 -28.34 -12.75 -5.34
C SER A 75 -28.80 -11.29 -5.22
N SER A 76 -29.04 -10.83 -4.00
CA SER A 76 -29.47 -9.47 -3.71
C SER A 76 -28.38 -8.71 -2.94
N TYR A 77 -28.07 -7.51 -3.41
CA TYR A 77 -27.02 -6.65 -2.89
C TYR A 77 -27.61 -5.37 -2.34
N SER A 78 -27.30 -5.00 -1.10
CA SER A 78 -27.64 -3.70 -0.54
C SER A 78 -26.80 -2.61 -1.21
N VAL A 79 -27.44 -1.57 -1.72
CA VAL A 79 -26.76 -0.48 -2.41
C VAL A 79 -25.92 0.33 -1.42
N VAL A 80 -24.68 0.62 -1.78
CA VAL A 80 -23.84 1.58 -1.05
C VAL A 80 -24.06 2.95 -1.67
N THR A 81 -24.56 3.91 -0.90
CA THR A 81 -24.78 5.27 -1.40
C THR A 81 -23.64 6.21 -1.02
N LYS A 82 -23.43 7.24 -1.84
CA LYS A 82 -22.49 8.32 -1.50
C LYS A 82 -22.92 9.03 -0.21
N ALA A 83 -24.22 9.18 0.03
CA ALA A 83 -24.75 9.83 1.22
C ALA A 83 -24.35 9.08 2.50
N ASP A 84 -24.46 7.75 2.52
CA ASP A 84 -24.04 6.94 3.67
C ASP A 84 -22.54 7.12 3.98
N PHE A 85 -21.73 7.16 2.92
CA PHE A 85 -20.28 7.35 3.04
C PHE A 85 -19.91 8.78 3.48
N ASP A 86 -20.58 9.79 2.95
CA ASP A 86 -20.36 11.18 3.33
C ASP A 86 -20.77 11.41 4.80
N GLN A 87 -21.88 10.81 5.24
CA GLN A 87 -22.32 10.87 6.64
C GLN A 87 -21.30 10.19 7.55
N TYR A 88 -20.85 8.98 7.20
CA TYR A 88 -19.81 8.29 7.96
C TYR A 88 -18.56 9.17 8.13
N LYS A 89 -18.09 9.81 7.05
CA LYS A 89 -16.96 10.74 7.13
C LYS A 89 -17.22 11.94 8.04
N GLN A 90 -18.42 12.50 8.05
CA GLN A 90 -18.75 13.61 8.94
C GLN A 90 -18.70 13.17 10.41
N ASP A 91 -19.15 11.96 10.71
CA ASP A 91 -19.19 11.42 12.06
C ASP A 91 -17.78 11.06 12.59
N THR A 92 -16.87 10.67 11.70
CA THR A 92 -15.50 10.23 12.06
C THR A 92 -14.45 11.32 11.94
N ASN A 93 -14.74 12.46 11.32
CA ASN A 93 -13.76 13.52 11.12
C ASN A 93 -13.92 14.61 12.18
N ALA A 94 -12.80 15.16 12.64
CA ALA A 94 -12.74 16.39 13.40
C ALA A 94 -12.02 17.45 12.58
N GLU A 95 -12.66 18.61 12.44
CA GLU A 95 -12.03 19.79 11.89
C GLU A 95 -11.60 20.69 13.05
N ILE A 96 -10.30 20.95 13.14
CA ILE A 96 -9.76 21.89 14.12
C ILE A 96 -9.46 23.18 13.36
N SER A 97 -10.48 24.01 13.25
CA SER A 97 -10.40 25.33 12.61
C SER A 97 -9.70 26.34 13.51
N GLY A 98 -8.82 27.16 12.95
CA GLY A 98 -8.20 28.31 13.63
C GLY A 98 -6.71 28.48 13.31
N ASP A 99 -6.21 29.71 13.37
CA ASP A 99 -4.81 30.03 13.04
C ASP A 99 -3.82 29.45 14.06
N ASN A 100 -4.23 29.33 15.33
CA ASN A 100 -3.42 28.81 16.43
C ASN A 100 -3.65 27.31 16.67
N PHE A 101 -3.15 26.46 15.77
CA PHE A 101 -3.13 25.01 15.99
C PHE A 101 -1.97 24.65 16.94
N LEU A 102 -2.28 24.30 18.19
CA LEU A 102 -1.30 23.91 19.21
C LEU A 102 -1.28 22.39 19.41
N ALA A 103 -0.18 21.85 19.95
CA ALA A 103 -0.10 20.44 20.34
C ALA A 103 -1.26 19.99 21.27
N ALA A 104 -1.77 20.91 22.11
CA ALA A 104 -2.91 20.69 22.98
C ALA A 104 -4.18 20.26 22.22
N ASN A 105 -4.36 20.74 20.99
CA ASN A 105 -5.52 20.41 20.17
C ASN A 105 -5.51 18.92 19.75
N LEU A 106 -4.32 18.36 19.48
CA LEU A 106 -4.20 16.92 19.20
C LEU A 106 -4.49 16.06 20.44
N SER A 107 -4.19 16.56 21.64
CA SER A 107 -4.43 15.85 22.89
C SER A 107 -5.84 15.98 23.45
N ASP A 108 -6.72 16.77 22.81
CA ASP A 108 -8.11 16.92 23.23
C ASP A 108 -8.86 15.58 23.12
N THR A 109 -9.53 15.17 24.20
CA THR A 109 -10.24 13.90 24.25
C THR A 109 -11.43 13.83 23.29
N SER A 110 -11.99 14.98 22.88
CA SER A 110 -13.05 15.07 21.87
C SER A 110 -12.57 14.72 20.45
N ASN A 111 -11.25 14.74 20.24
CA ASN A 111 -10.59 14.37 18.99
C ASN A 111 -10.15 12.90 18.96
N LYS A 112 -10.29 12.18 20.07
CA LYS A 112 -9.95 10.76 20.12
C LYS A 112 -10.87 9.96 19.20
N ASN A 113 -10.28 9.03 18.44
CA ASN A 113 -10.93 8.19 17.42
C ASN A 113 -11.52 8.98 16.24
N LYS A 114 -11.04 10.21 16.00
CA LYS A 114 -11.42 11.00 14.84
C LYS A 114 -10.22 11.32 13.97
N ASP A 115 -10.46 11.41 12.67
CA ASP A 115 -9.46 11.92 11.73
C ASP A 115 -9.36 13.43 11.87
N ILE A 116 -8.14 13.94 12.08
CA ILE A 116 -7.88 15.38 12.21
C ILE A 116 -7.48 15.95 10.86
N LEU A 117 -8.27 16.89 10.35
CA LEU A 117 -8.07 17.47 9.01
C LEU A 117 -7.21 18.73 9.06
N PHE A 118 -6.11 18.71 8.31
CA PHE A 118 -5.21 19.83 8.07
C PHE A 118 -5.51 20.42 6.69
N ARG A 119 -6.40 21.42 6.65
CA ARG A 119 -6.77 22.14 5.41
C ARG A 119 -5.81 23.25 5.01
N GLN A 120 -4.90 23.61 5.90
CA GLN A 120 -3.93 24.69 5.77
C GLN A 120 -2.62 24.27 6.40
N ASP A 121 -1.55 24.97 6.06
CA ASP A 121 -0.22 24.77 6.61
C ASP A 121 -0.22 24.96 8.12
N LYS A 122 0.23 23.95 8.87
CA LYS A 122 0.37 23.98 10.32
C LYS A 122 1.77 23.57 10.76
N THR A 123 2.30 24.28 11.75
CA THR A 123 3.55 23.95 12.43
C THR A 123 3.26 23.64 13.89
N ILE A 124 3.57 22.41 14.31
CA ILE A 124 3.47 21.94 15.69
C ILE A 124 4.88 21.53 16.11
N ASN A 125 5.61 22.40 16.80
CA ASN A 125 7.01 22.16 17.17
C ASN A 125 7.21 21.82 18.66
N ASN A 126 6.12 21.57 19.37
CA ASN A 126 6.10 21.38 20.82
C ASN A 126 5.24 20.19 21.25
N LEU A 127 5.14 19.14 20.41
CA LEU A 127 4.50 17.88 20.80
C LEU A 127 5.41 17.13 21.77
N ASN A 128 5.41 17.56 23.05
CA ASN A 128 6.32 17.08 24.08
C ASN A 128 5.68 16.08 25.06
N THR A 129 4.37 15.86 24.93
CA THR A 129 3.58 14.91 25.71
C THR A 129 3.20 13.70 24.86
N THR A 130 2.57 12.70 25.49
CA THR A 130 1.96 11.60 24.75
C THR A 130 0.58 12.02 24.24
N VAL A 131 0.35 11.89 22.94
CA VAL A 131 -0.94 12.07 22.28
C VAL A 131 -1.50 10.70 21.89
N ASN A 132 -2.80 10.48 22.10
CA ASN A 132 -3.45 9.24 21.70
C ASN A 132 -4.77 9.51 20.97
N LEU A 133 -4.73 9.41 19.65
CA LEU A 133 -5.88 9.55 18.76
C LEU A 133 -6.67 8.24 18.60
N GLY A 134 -6.26 7.15 19.25
CA GLY A 134 -6.88 5.83 19.07
C GLY A 134 -6.86 5.42 17.60
N TYR A 135 -8.03 5.16 17.02
CA TYR A 135 -8.15 4.82 15.59
C TYR A 135 -8.17 6.03 14.64
N GLY A 136 -8.15 7.25 15.18
CA GLY A 136 -8.12 8.49 14.39
C GLY A 136 -6.75 8.76 13.78
N GLY A 137 -6.72 9.21 12.52
CA GLY A 137 -5.53 9.58 11.78
C GLY A 137 -5.31 11.10 11.67
N LEU A 138 -4.23 11.48 10.98
CA LEU A 138 -3.99 12.86 10.55
C LEU A 138 -4.12 12.92 9.02
N VAL A 139 -5.00 13.79 8.54
CA VAL A 139 -5.34 13.93 7.12
C VAL A 139 -4.91 15.30 6.63
N PHE A 140 -4.01 15.37 5.67
CA PHE A 140 -3.43 16.61 5.16
C PHE A 140 -3.94 16.89 3.74
N GLU A 141 -4.63 18.02 3.56
CA GLU A 141 -5.26 18.36 2.29
C GLU A 141 -4.24 18.82 1.23
N LYS A 142 -4.69 18.80 -0.03
CA LYS A 142 -3.85 19.02 -1.21
C LYS A 142 -3.05 20.32 -1.10
N GLY A 143 -1.74 20.22 -1.34
CA GLY A 143 -0.83 21.38 -1.38
C GLY A 143 -0.35 21.91 -0.03
N THR A 144 -0.87 21.40 1.10
CA THR A 144 -0.47 21.89 2.42
C THR A 144 0.97 21.49 2.80
N GLN A 145 1.68 22.37 3.49
CA GLN A 145 3.02 22.15 4.02
C GLN A 145 2.97 22.19 5.54
N ASN A 146 3.27 21.07 6.20
CA ASN A 146 3.11 20.94 7.63
C ASN A 146 4.40 20.48 8.30
N GLU A 147 4.56 20.85 9.57
CA GLU A 147 5.63 20.34 10.42
C GLU A 147 5.05 19.85 11.74
N ILE A 148 5.46 18.65 12.16
CA ILE A 148 5.11 18.06 13.44
C ILE A 148 6.41 17.55 14.08
N SER A 149 6.83 18.23 15.15
CA SER A 149 8.08 17.99 15.87
C SER A 149 7.89 18.14 17.39
N GLY A 150 8.73 17.45 18.16
CA GLY A 150 8.69 17.47 19.62
C GLY A 150 9.26 16.19 20.26
N SER A 151 9.43 16.20 21.58
CA SER A 151 10.03 15.08 22.32
C SER A 151 9.04 13.95 22.68
N GLY A 152 7.75 14.19 22.44
CA GLY A 152 6.64 13.34 22.82
C GLY A 152 6.47 12.10 21.96
N LYS A 153 5.33 11.44 22.13
CA LYS A 153 4.94 10.24 21.36
C LYS A 153 3.50 10.35 20.91
N ILE A 154 3.16 9.76 19.76
CA ILE A 154 1.79 9.73 19.26
C ILE A 154 1.32 8.32 18.92
N THR A 155 0.08 8.01 19.30
CA THR A 155 -0.72 6.86 18.81
C THR A 155 -1.79 7.40 17.88
N LEU A 156 -1.90 6.82 16.68
CA LEU A 156 -2.80 7.28 15.61
C LEU A 156 -3.07 6.14 14.62
N GLY A 157 -4.19 6.20 13.90
CA GLY A 157 -4.55 5.25 12.85
C GLY A 157 -3.67 5.35 11.59
N GLY A 158 -3.04 6.50 11.36
CA GLY A 158 -2.09 6.71 10.27
C GLY A 158 -2.07 8.14 9.77
N LEU A 159 -1.34 8.34 8.67
CA LEU A 159 -1.24 9.60 7.93
C LEU A 159 -1.83 9.41 6.53
N ASP A 160 -2.76 10.28 6.15
CA ASP A 160 -3.21 10.45 4.77
C ASP A 160 -2.73 11.82 4.27
N ILE A 161 -1.73 11.83 3.39
CA ILE A 161 -1.15 13.07 2.86
C ILE A 161 -1.55 13.18 1.40
N ALA A 162 -2.42 14.15 1.09
CA ALA A 162 -2.92 14.36 -0.27
C ALA A 162 -1.81 14.80 -1.23
N GLU A 163 -2.10 14.73 -2.54
CA GLU A 163 -1.20 15.18 -3.60
C GLU A 163 -0.62 16.58 -3.34
N ASN A 164 0.65 16.80 -3.68
CA ASN A 164 1.38 18.06 -3.48
C ASN A 164 1.49 18.56 -2.02
N ALA A 165 0.93 17.84 -1.03
CA ALA A 165 1.14 18.15 0.36
C ALA A 165 2.42 17.49 0.88
N THR A 166 3.06 18.14 1.86
CA THR A 166 4.25 17.63 2.55
C THR A 166 4.07 17.73 4.05
N VAL A 167 4.51 16.70 4.77
CA VAL A 167 4.60 16.72 6.23
C VAL A 167 6.04 16.44 6.65
N ASN A 168 6.67 17.39 7.33
CA ASN A 168 7.92 17.21 8.03
C ASN A 168 7.63 16.60 9.41
N TRP A 169 8.18 15.42 9.66
CA TRP A 169 7.85 14.60 10.81
C TRP A 169 9.08 14.32 11.67
N ALA A 170 9.07 14.80 12.90
CA ALA A 170 10.12 14.61 13.88
C ALA A 170 9.56 14.24 15.27
N VAL A 171 8.59 13.32 15.30
CA VAL A 171 7.95 12.81 16.52
C VAL A 171 8.02 11.29 16.56
N LYS A 172 8.14 10.72 17.76
CA LYS A 172 8.09 9.27 17.97
C LYS A 172 6.66 8.75 17.87
N VAL A 173 6.49 7.51 17.44
CA VAL A 173 5.18 6.84 17.44
C VAL A 173 5.19 5.66 18.40
N ASN A 174 4.04 5.31 18.95
CA ASN A 174 3.92 4.15 19.86
C ASN A 174 3.77 2.82 19.09
N GLU A 175 3.29 2.88 17.86
CA GLU A 175 2.99 1.72 17.01
C GLU A 175 3.58 1.92 15.61
N ASP A 176 3.36 0.96 14.71
CA ASP A 176 3.77 1.10 13.31
C ASP A 176 3.12 2.37 12.71
N LEU A 177 3.91 3.19 12.02
CA LEU A 177 3.39 4.37 11.35
C LEU A 177 2.81 3.97 9.98
N HIS A 178 1.52 4.19 9.79
CA HIS A 178 0.85 3.97 8.52
C HIS A 178 0.85 5.25 7.68
N LYS A 179 1.18 5.15 6.39
CA LYS A 179 1.19 6.27 5.44
C LYS A 179 0.52 5.92 4.12
N ILE A 180 -0.51 6.69 3.74
CA ILE A 180 -1.20 6.67 2.45
C ILE A 180 -1.37 8.09 1.88
N GLY A 181 -2.00 8.21 0.71
CA GLY A 181 -2.14 9.47 0.00
C GLY A 181 -0.90 9.82 -0.83
N LYS A 182 -1.10 10.52 -1.94
CA LYS A 182 -0.07 10.77 -2.97
C LYS A 182 1.04 11.73 -2.55
N GLY A 183 0.87 12.46 -1.46
CA GLY A 183 1.82 13.43 -0.96
C GLY A 183 3.02 12.83 -0.26
N LYS A 184 3.83 13.72 0.30
CA LYS A 184 5.17 13.44 0.81
C LYS A 184 5.23 13.47 2.34
N LEU A 185 5.88 12.47 2.93
CA LEU A 185 6.29 12.46 4.33
C LEU A 185 7.81 12.56 4.42
N VAL A 186 8.35 13.56 5.11
CA VAL A 186 9.79 13.71 5.35
C VAL A 186 10.07 13.39 6.82
N VAL A 187 10.81 12.32 7.09
CA VAL A 187 11.06 11.83 8.45
C VAL A 187 12.42 12.29 8.93
N ASN A 188 12.42 13.27 9.83
CA ASN A 188 13.60 13.99 10.31
C ASN A 188 14.15 13.46 11.65
N ALA A 189 13.42 12.58 12.34
CA ALA A 189 13.85 11.97 13.61
C ALA A 189 13.46 10.49 13.71
N LYS A 190 14.20 9.74 14.53
CA LYS A 190 13.94 8.31 14.78
C LYS A 190 12.56 8.11 15.39
N THR A 191 11.72 7.31 14.75
CA THR A 191 10.32 7.08 15.19
C THR A 191 10.20 5.99 16.25
N GLN A 192 11.22 5.14 16.38
CA GLN A 192 11.31 3.97 17.27
C GLN A 192 10.47 2.74 16.87
N THR A 193 9.72 2.79 15.76
CA THR A 193 8.84 1.69 15.32
C THR A 193 9.03 1.38 13.84
N ASN A 194 8.10 0.63 13.22
CA ASN A 194 8.14 0.31 11.80
C ASN A 194 7.30 1.30 10.98
N LEU A 195 7.58 1.37 9.67
CA LEU A 195 6.79 2.08 8.67
C LEU A 195 5.95 1.08 7.86
N ARG A 196 4.68 1.40 7.62
CA ARG A 196 3.82 0.74 6.63
C ARG A 196 3.32 1.78 5.63
N VAL A 197 3.82 1.71 4.40
CA VAL A 197 3.52 2.72 3.37
C VAL A 197 2.81 2.08 2.17
N GLY A 198 1.65 2.64 1.83
CA GLY A 198 0.82 2.19 0.72
C GLY A 198 0.81 3.14 -0.47
N GLU A 199 1.08 4.44 -0.29
CA GLU A 199 1.00 5.42 -1.37
C GLU A 199 1.84 6.68 -1.07
N GLY A 200 2.28 7.35 -2.15
CA GLY A 200 3.04 8.59 -2.08
C GLY A 200 4.53 8.37 -1.82
N GLU A 201 5.21 9.41 -1.37
CA GLU A 201 6.66 9.39 -1.11
C GLU A 201 6.97 9.53 0.39
N VAL A 202 7.91 8.73 0.88
CA VAL A 202 8.50 8.88 2.22
C VAL A 202 10.00 9.11 2.06
N GLU A 203 10.50 10.25 2.53
CA GLU A 203 11.92 10.58 2.56
C GLU A 203 12.49 10.34 3.96
N LEU A 204 13.53 9.51 4.06
CA LEU A 204 14.22 9.21 5.32
C LEU A 204 15.39 10.17 5.51
N ALA A 205 15.10 11.32 6.13
CA ALA A 205 16.04 12.40 6.36
C ALA A 205 16.92 12.20 7.62
N THR A 206 16.73 11.09 8.34
CA THR A 206 17.60 10.64 9.44
C THR A 206 17.95 9.15 9.30
N LYS A 207 19.13 8.72 9.78
CA LYS A 207 19.46 7.28 9.86
C LYS A 207 18.55 6.55 10.84
N ASP A 208 18.28 5.27 10.58
CA ASP A 208 17.43 4.43 11.44
C ASP A 208 16.08 5.11 11.76
N ALA A 209 15.51 5.83 10.78
CA ALA A 209 14.22 6.49 10.93
C ALA A 209 13.13 5.50 11.41
N PHE A 210 13.19 4.25 10.90
CA PHE A 210 12.34 3.14 11.29
C PHE A 210 13.17 1.87 11.54
N GLN A 211 12.63 0.96 12.36
CA GLN A 211 13.21 -0.37 12.59
C GLN A 211 13.05 -1.27 11.36
N LYS A 212 11.84 -1.29 10.77
CA LYS A 212 11.51 -1.98 9.52
C LYS A 212 10.58 -1.13 8.66
N MET A 213 10.55 -1.40 7.38
CA MET A 213 9.74 -0.70 6.39
C MET A 213 9.00 -1.70 5.51
N TYR A 214 7.68 -1.58 5.48
CA TYR A 214 6.77 -2.39 4.67
C TYR A 214 6.20 -1.53 3.55
N ILE A 215 6.58 -1.83 2.31
CA ILE A 215 6.21 -1.06 1.11
C ILE A 215 5.22 -1.90 0.30
N THR A 216 4.02 -1.38 0.03
CA THR A 216 2.94 -2.16 -0.60
C THR A 216 2.14 -1.37 -1.65
N SER A 217 1.29 -2.08 -2.37
CA SER A 217 0.35 -1.62 -3.41
C SER A 217 0.95 -1.11 -4.73
N GLY A 218 2.27 -0.96 -4.82
CA GLY A 218 2.94 -0.47 -6.04
C GLY A 218 2.91 1.05 -6.23
N ARG A 219 2.21 1.78 -5.35
CA ARG A 219 2.04 3.23 -5.42
C ARG A 219 2.95 4.01 -4.46
N ALA A 220 3.67 3.31 -3.60
CA ALA A 220 4.56 3.90 -2.60
C ALA A 220 6.01 3.99 -3.09
N LYS A 221 6.69 5.06 -2.69
CA LYS A 221 8.14 5.23 -2.82
C LYS A 221 8.76 5.59 -1.47
N VAL A 222 9.84 4.91 -1.09
CA VAL A 222 10.68 5.27 0.04
C VAL A 222 12.05 5.70 -0.48
N LYS A 223 12.57 6.84 -0.03
CA LYS A 223 13.84 7.42 -0.50
C LYS A 223 14.79 7.71 0.66
N LEU A 224 16.05 7.30 0.54
CA LEU A 224 17.08 7.59 1.55
C LEU A 224 17.67 8.98 1.33
N THR A 225 17.44 9.95 2.22
CA THR A 225 17.89 11.34 2.01
C THR A 225 18.91 11.83 3.05
N HIS A 226 19.01 11.20 4.22
CA HIS A 226 20.05 11.50 5.23
C HIS A 226 21.47 11.34 4.68
N ASN A 227 22.47 12.05 5.20
CA ASN A 227 23.86 11.94 4.68
C ASN A 227 24.70 10.83 5.34
N GLU A 228 24.21 10.26 6.43
CA GLU A 228 24.91 9.25 7.23
C GLU A 228 24.97 7.89 6.50
N ALA A 229 25.95 7.05 6.86
CA ALA A 229 25.97 5.67 6.40
C ALA A 229 24.86 4.87 7.11
N GLU A 230 24.01 4.19 6.34
CA GLU A 230 22.94 3.32 6.83
C GLU A 230 23.07 1.94 6.20
N ASN A 231 22.78 0.90 7.00
CA ASN A 231 22.60 -0.47 6.52
C ASN A 231 21.12 -0.84 6.58
N ILE A 232 20.54 -1.11 5.40
CA ILE A 232 19.13 -1.50 5.27
C ILE A 232 18.90 -3.02 5.25
N ASN A 233 19.96 -3.83 5.39
CA ASN A 233 19.85 -5.28 5.35
C ASN A 233 18.84 -5.80 6.38
N GLY A 234 17.86 -6.57 5.92
CA GLY A 234 16.78 -7.10 6.76
C GLY A 234 15.77 -6.07 7.27
N LYS A 235 15.84 -4.81 6.82
CA LYS A 235 14.89 -3.74 7.22
C LYS A 235 13.76 -3.50 6.22
N VAL A 236 13.87 -3.93 4.96
CA VAL A 236 12.91 -3.58 3.90
C VAL A 236 12.14 -4.81 3.42
N PHE A 237 10.81 -4.67 3.39
CA PHE A 237 9.86 -5.71 3.00
C PHE A 237 8.87 -5.15 1.98
N PHE A 238 8.80 -5.76 0.80
CA PHE A 238 7.84 -5.42 -0.23
C PHE A 238 6.66 -6.38 -0.19
N GLY A 239 5.49 -5.85 0.18
CA GLY A 239 4.23 -6.58 0.24
C GLY A 239 3.59 -6.77 -1.14
N ASN A 240 2.27 -7.06 -1.14
CA ASN A 240 1.51 -7.26 -2.37
C ASN A 240 1.54 -5.99 -3.26
N GLY A 241 1.79 -6.16 -4.55
CA GLY A 241 1.97 -5.04 -5.49
C GLY A 241 3.29 -4.26 -5.33
N GLY A 242 4.11 -4.55 -4.32
CA GLY A 242 5.44 -3.96 -4.16
C GLY A 242 5.42 -2.43 -4.00
N GLY A 243 6.32 -1.75 -4.72
CA GLY A 243 6.61 -0.33 -4.60
C GLY A 243 8.08 -0.03 -4.86
N VAL A 244 8.52 1.18 -4.57
CA VAL A 244 9.88 1.65 -4.92
C VAL A 244 10.69 1.96 -3.67
N LEU A 245 11.91 1.40 -3.58
CA LEU A 245 12.97 1.89 -2.72
C LEU A 245 14.00 2.62 -3.56
N ASP A 246 14.25 3.89 -3.26
CA ASP A 246 15.24 4.73 -3.92
C ASP A 246 16.44 4.95 -2.99
N LEU A 247 17.56 4.33 -3.35
CA LEU A 247 18.80 4.37 -2.58
C LEU A 247 19.51 5.72 -2.66
N ASN A 248 19.16 6.56 -3.64
CA ASN A 248 19.59 7.95 -3.74
C ASN A 248 21.10 8.16 -3.46
N GLY A 249 21.94 7.44 -4.20
CA GLY A 249 23.40 7.53 -4.12
C GLY A 249 24.05 6.78 -2.96
N LYS A 250 23.31 6.06 -2.14
CA LYS A 250 23.86 5.35 -0.96
C LYS A 250 24.25 3.92 -1.29
N ASN A 251 25.52 3.61 -1.06
CA ASN A 251 26.00 2.24 -1.15
C ASN A 251 25.24 1.35 -0.15
N GLN A 252 24.86 0.15 -0.57
CA GLN A 252 24.16 -0.81 0.27
C GLN A 252 24.74 -2.20 0.09
N THR A 253 24.70 -2.98 1.16
CA THR A 253 25.03 -4.41 1.15
C THR A 253 23.90 -5.16 1.85
N VAL A 254 23.24 -6.06 1.13
CA VAL A 254 22.10 -6.84 1.63
C VAL A 254 22.29 -8.32 1.34
N ALA A 255 21.69 -9.17 2.17
CA ALA A 255 21.54 -10.59 1.86
C ALA A 255 20.53 -10.76 0.72
N ASN A 256 19.32 -10.22 0.91
CA ASN A 256 18.25 -10.21 -0.07
C ASN A 256 17.28 -9.04 0.18
N PHE A 257 16.42 -8.74 -0.79
CA PHE A 257 15.22 -7.92 -0.59
C PHE A 257 14.01 -8.85 -0.43
N SER A 258 13.29 -8.75 0.69
CA SER A 258 12.06 -9.51 0.88
C SER A 258 10.98 -8.93 -0.02
N ALA A 259 10.55 -9.66 -1.04
CA ALA A 259 9.54 -9.21 -1.99
C ALA A 259 8.57 -10.34 -2.38
N ASN A 260 7.27 -10.06 -2.35
CA ASN A 260 6.22 -11.01 -2.75
C ASN A 260 6.16 -11.28 -4.26
N GLY A 261 6.88 -10.51 -5.08
CA GLY A 261 6.93 -10.65 -6.52
C GLY A 261 7.69 -9.51 -7.19
N ASN A 262 7.66 -9.48 -8.52
CA ASN A 262 8.45 -8.55 -9.34
C ASN A 262 7.91 -7.12 -9.42
N ASN A 263 6.87 -6.77 -8.67
CA ASN A 263 6.40 -5.38 -8.56
C ASN A 263 7.20 -4.55 -7.54
N ALA A 264 8.12 -5.18 -6.80
CA ALA A 264 9.09 -4.48 -5.96
C ALA A 264 10.23 -3.93 -6.83
N ARG A 265 10.63 -2.68 -6.59
CA ARG A 265 11.74 -2.04 -7.31
C ARG A 265 12.73 -1.40 -6.36
N VAL A 266 14.01 -1.67 -6.55
CA VAL A 266 15.13 -1.01 -5.88
C VAL A 266 15.88 -0.20 -6.93
N GLN A 267 15.84 1.12 -6.85
CA GLN A 267 16.40 2.02 -7.85
C GLN A 267 17.39 3.01 -7.23
N ASN A 268 17.99 3.81 -8.10
CA ASN A 268 18.86 4.90 -7.68
C ASN A 268 18.63 6.17 -8.52
N SER A 269 18.13 7.23 -7.89
CA SER A 269 18.03 8.56 -8.52
C SER A 269 19.24 9.48 -8.28
N GLY A 270 20.18 9.08 -7.40
CA GLY A 270 21.29 9.92 -6.97
C GLY A 270 22.57 9.77 -7.80
N SER A 271 23.72 9.99 -7.15
CA SER A 271 25.04 9.68 -7.71
C SER A 271 25.22 8.17 -7.92
N VAL A 272 26.22 7.78 -8.71
CA VAL A 272 26.57 6.35 -8.88
C VAL A 272 26.78 5.70 -7.51
N LEU A 273 26.18 4.53 -7.30
CA LEU A 273 26.33 3.75 -6.07
C LEU A 273 26.77 2.31 -6.35
N GLN A 274 27.27 1.64 -5.31
CA GLN A 274 27.47 0.21 -5.27
C GLN A 274 26.34 -0.47 -4.47
N LEU A 275 25.63 -1.39 -5.10
CA LEU A 275 24.66 -2.27 -4.44
C LEU A 275 25.21 -3.69 -4.44
N ALA A 276 25.51 -4.24 -3.26
CA ALA A 276 25.92 -5.63 -3.12
C ALA A 276 24.73 -6.49 -2.64
N ILE A 277 24.41 -7.54 -3.40
CA ILE A 277 23.42 -8.56 -3.05
C ILE A 277 24.15 -9.89 -2.91
N ASN A 278 24.22 -10.42 -1.68
CA ASN A 278 25.09 -11.55 -1.36
C ASN A 278 24.38 -12.90 -1.26
N GLY A 279 23.04 -12.89 -1.21
CA GLY A 279 22.23 -14.06 -0.89
C GLY A 279 22.18 -14.36 0.60
N ASP A 280 21.19 -15.16 0.98
CA ASP A 280 21.07 -15.68 2.33
C ASP A 280 22.16 -16.73 2.60
N ALA A 281 22.71 -16.71 3.82
CA ALA A 281 23.81 -17.60 4.19
C ALA A 281 23.41 -19.08 4.06
N GLY A 282 24.21 -19.85 3.31
CA GLY A 282 24.04 -21.30 3.13
C GLY A 282 22.91 -21.72 2.19
N LYS A 283 22.23 -20.76 1.53
CA LYS A 283 21.03 -21.02 0.73
C LYS A 283 21.20 -20.58 -0.72
N ASP A 284 20.40 -21.18 -1.60
CA ASP A 284 20.08 -20.58 -2.89
C ASP A 284 19.07 -19.45 -2.64
N THR A 285 19.26 -18.31 -3.28
CA THR A 285 18.44 -17.11 -3.03
C THR A 285 17.87 -16.59 -4.33
N ILE A 286 16.55 -16.44 -4.37
CA ILE A 286 15.84 -15.78 -5.46
C ILE A 286 15.63 -14.31 -5.09
N VAL A 287 15.98 -13.43 -6.02
CA VAL A 287 15.78 -11.98 -5.93
C VAL A 287 14.60 -11.61 -6.82
N HIS A 288 13.43 -11.52 -6.19
CA HIS A 288 12.18 -11.12 -6.87
C HIS A 288 12.11 -9.63 -7.18
N ALA A 289 12.84 -8.78 -6.44
CA ALA A 289 12.81 -7.35 -6.69
C ALA A 289 13.49 -7.01 -8.03
N GLN A 290 12.90 -6.06 -8.76
CA GLN A 290 13.54 -5.38 -9.87
C GLN A 290 14.71 -4.54 -9.35
N ILE A 291 15.87 -4.65 -9.98
CA ILE A 291 17.03 -3.82 -9.68
C ILE A 291 17.22 -2.79 -10.78
N GLY A 292 17.08 -1.51 -10.42
CA GLY A 292 17.24 -0.36 -11.29
C GLY A 292 15.92 0.18 -11.87
N GLY A 293 15.96 0.62 -13.14
CA GLY A 293 14.91 1.40 -13.81
C GLY A 293 15.34 2.85 -14.09
N ASN A 294 14.87 3.45 -15.19
CA ASN A 294 15.07 4.87 -15.52
C ASN A 294 16.55 5.32 -15.49
N ALA A 295 17.46 4.58 -16.15
CA ALA A 295 18.90 4.85 -16.16
C ALA A 295 19.54 4.89 -14.76
N SER A 296 19.05 4.04 -13.84
CA SER A 296 19.56 3.90 -12.47
C SER A 296 21.07 3.64 -12.44
N LYS A 297 21.83 4.55 -11.83
CA LYS A 297 23.29 4.52 -11.76
C LYS A 297 23.78 3.55 -10.68
N ILE A 298 23.61 2.25 -10.91
CA ILE A 298 23.91 1.18 -9.95
C ILE A 298 25.04 0.31 -10.50
N ASN A 299 26.11 0.17 -9.73
CA ASN A 299 27.07 -0.92 -9.89
C ASN A 299 26.62 -2.07 -8.99
N LEU A 300 26.06 -3.12 -9.60
CA LEU A 300 25.53 -4.28 -8.90
C LEU A 300 26.65 -5.29 -8.66
N LYS A 301 26.92 -5.62 -7.40
CA LYS A 301 27.93 -6.62 -7.02
C LYS A 301 27.28 -7.87 -6.44
N ASN A 302 27.71 -9.01 -6.97
CA ASN A 302 27.31 -10.34 -6.55
C ASN A 302 28.58 -11.06 -6.09
N GLY A 303 29.02 -10.80 -4.86
CA GLY A 303 30.31 -11.27 -4.38
C GLY A 303 30.60 -10.87 -2.94
N GLY A 304 31.05 -11.84 -2.14
CA GLY A 304 31.39 -11.66 -0.73
C GLY A 304 31.71 -13.00 -0.06
N ALA A 305 32.45 -12.98 1.06
CA ALA A 305 32.95 -14.18 1.76
C ALA A 305 31.85 -15.10 2.36
N VAL A 306 30.57 -14.75 2.22
CA VAL A 306 29.45 -15.51 2.77
C VAL A 306 28.89 -16.48 1.73
N ALA A 307 28.84 -17.76 2.11
CA ALA A 307 28.45 -18.93 1.34
C ALA A 307 26.94 -19.01 0.95
N GLY A 308 26.38 -17.96 0.34
CA GLY A 308 25.19 -18.14 -0.51
C GLY A 308 25.61 -18.94 -1.76
N LYS A 309 24.93 -20.06 -2.04
CA LYS A 309 25.35 -21.04 -3.05
C LYS A 309 25.05 -20.59 -4.48
N HIS A 310 23.87 -20.03 -4.70
CA HIS A 310 23.40 -19.56 -6.00
C HIS A 310 22.48 -18.33 -5.86
N LEU A 311 22.59 -17.35 -6.76
CA LEU A 311 21.65 -16.24 -6.88
C LEU A 311 20.82 -16.37 -8.15
N VAL A 312 19.50 -16.26 -8.03
CA VAL A 312 18.58 -16.25 -9.16
C VAL A 312 17.85 -14.92 -9.21
N TYR A 313 17.96 -14.19 -10.30
CA TYR A 313 17.17 -12.98 -10.54
C TYR A 313 16.00 -13.32 -11.45
N ASP A 314 14.78 -13.09 -10.98
CA ASP A 314 13.55 -13.22 -11.76
C ASP A 314 12.69 -11.94 -11.78
N GLY A 315 13.07 -10.91 -11.02
CA GLY A 315 12.40 -9.61 -11.02
C GLY A 315 12.69 -8.74 -12.26
N GLY A 316 13.96 -8.69 -12.67
CA GLY A 316 14.48 -7.85 -13.75
C GLY A 316 15.63 -6.96 -13.32
N ILE A 317 16.52 -6.63 -14.26
CA ILE A 317 17.69 -5.75 -14.03
C ILE A 317 17.74 -4.71 -15.15
N ASP A 318 17.70 -3.43 -14.79
CA ASP A 318 17.84 -2.28 -15.69
C ASP A 318 18.76 -1.23 -15.04
N ILE A 319 20.07 -1.37 -15.25
CA ILE A 319 21.10 -0.54 -14.60
C ILE A 319 21.98 0.16 -15.64
N ASN A 320 22.38 1.39 -15.34
CA ASN A 320 23.41 2.14 -16.05
C ASN A 320 24.72 2.09 -15.26
N GLY A 321 25.26 0.87 -15.15
CA GLY A 321 26.50 0.56 -14.45
C GLY A 321 26.90 -0.88 -14.77
N LYS A 322 27.85 -1.43 -14.03
CA LYS A 322 28.29 -2.82 -14.23
C LYS A 322 27.64 -3.78 -13.25
N MET A 323 27.41 -5.00 -13.71
CA MET A 323 27.15 -6.15 -12.85
C MET A 323 28.44 -6.95 -12.68
N GLU A 324 28.96 -7.02 -11.46
CA GLU A 324 30.14 -7.82 -11.10
C GLU A 324 29.71 -9.10 -10.40
N ILE A 325 30.32 -10.22 -10.78
CA ILE A 325 30.08 -11.53 -10.18
C ILE A 325 31.44 -12.11 -9.79
N SER A 326 31.60 -12.50 -8.53
CA SER A 326 32.83 -13.10 -8.03
C SER A 326 32.52 -14.19 -7.00
N ASN A 327 33.12 -15.37 -7.16
CA ASN A 327 33.01 -16.51 -6.22
C ASN A 327 31.58 -16.99 -5.96
N LYS A 328 30.63 -16.75 -6.90
CA LYS A 328 29.23 -17.17 -6.84
C LYS A 328 28.70 -17.46 -8.24
N SER A 329 27.69 -18.31 -8.35
CA SER A 329 26.92 -18.51 -9.59
C SER A 329 25.67 -17.62 -9.57
N VAL A 330 25.35 -17.04 -10.72
CA VAL A 330 24.17 -16.19 -10.93
C VAL A 330 23.38 -16.69 -12.12
N THR A 331 22.07 -16.84 -11.96
CA THR A 331 21.12 -17.11 -13.04
C THR A 331 20.21 -15.90 -13.23
N LEU A 332 19.96 -15.54 -14.48
CA LEU A 332 18.93 -14.59 -14.87
C LEU A 332 17.82 -15.38 -15.54
N GLN A 333 16.58 -15.25 -15.07
CA GLN A 333 15.44 -15.96 -15.63
C GLN A 333 14.18 -15.08 -15.67
N ALA A 334 13.19 -15.50 -16.45
CA ALA A 334 11.87 -14.90 -16.38
C ALA A 334 11.12 -15.37 -15.12
N HIS A 335 10.20 -14.55 -14.63
CA HIS A 335 9.27 -14.94 -13.58
C HIS A 335 8.11 -15.76 -14.17
N PRO A 336 7.82 -16.97 -13.67
CA PRO A 336 6.64 -17.73 -14.07
C PRO A 336 5.35 -16.97 -13.77
N VAL A 337 4.33 -17.14 -14.62
CA VAL A 337 2.99 -16.60 -14.33
C VAL A 337 2.44 -17.28 -13.09
N VAL A 338 2.02 -16.49 -12.11
CA VAL A 338 1.47 -17.00 -10.85
C VAL A 338 0.01 -17.43 -11.05
N HIS A 339 -0.33 -18.62 -10.57
CA HIS A 339 -1.68 -19.16 -10.59
C HIS A 339 -2.20 -19.41 -9.16
N ALA A 340 -3.52 -19.34 -8.99
CA ALA A 340 -4.15 -19.85 -7.79
C ALA A 340 -3.98 -21.38 -7.71
N TYR A 341 -3.81 -21.91 -6.51
CA TYR A 341 -3.71 -23.34 -6.26
C TYR A 341 -4.63 -23.73 -5.10
N LEU A 342 -5.04 -24.99 -5.08
CA LEU A 342 -5.78 -25.57 -3.97
C LEU A 342 -4.80 -26.20 -2.98
N ARG A 343 -5.17 -26.17 -1.69
CA ARG A 343 -4.43 -26.93 -0.68
C ARG A 343 -4.54 -28.43 -0.97
N ASP A 344 -3.51 -29.20 -0.66
CA ASP A 344 -3.37 -30.61 -1.03
C ASP A 344 -4.57 -31.50 -0.65
N ASP A 345 -5.21 -31.22 0.49
CA ASP A 345 -6.40 -31.92 0.97
C ASP A 345 -7.65 -31.65 0.12
N ALA A 346 -7.76 -30.45 -0.44
CA ALA A 346 -8.80 -30.10 -1.41
C ALA A 346 -8.48 -30.62 -2.82
N THR A 347 -7.20 -30.61 -3.22
CA THR A 347 -6.74 -31.12 -4.53
C THR A 347 -7.07 -32.61 -4.70
N ASN A 348 -6.91 -33.41 -3.64
CA ASN A 348 -7.26 -34.84 -3.64
C ASN A 348 -8.76 -35.10 -3.74
N LYS A 349 -9.60 -34.21 -3.20
CA LYS A 349 -11.06 -34.30 -3.36
C LYS A 349 -11.48 -33.96 -4.78
N PHE A 350 -10.83 -32.96 -5.39
CA PHE A 350 -11.11 -32.54 -6.76
C PHE A 350 -10.71 -33.63 -7.78
N HIS A 351 -9.54 -34.25 -7.64
CA HIS A 351 -9.12 -35.37 -8.50
C HIS A 351 -10.04 -36.61 -8.43
N ARG A 352 -10.85 -36.74 -7.37
CA ARG A 352 -11.83 -37.82 -7.24
C ARG A 352 -13.19 -37.48 -7.87
N MET A 353 -13.40 -36.23 -8.27
CA MET A 353 -14.65 -35.75 -8.87
C MET A 353 -14.56 -35.61 -10.40
N VAL A 354 -13.35 -35.58 -10.96
CA VAL A 354 -13.07 -35.59 -12.42
C VAL A 354 -12.77 -37.02 -12.87
#